data_AF-K1TKD5-F1
#
_entry.id   AF-K1TKD5-F1
#
_cell.length_a   1.000
_cell.length_b   1.000
_cell.length_c   1.000
_cell.angle_alpha   90.00
_cell.angle_beta   90.00
_cell.angle_gamma   90.00
#
_symmetry.space_group_name_H-M   'P 1'
#
loop_
_entity.id
_entity.type
_entity.pdbx_description
1 polymer ?
#
loop_
_entity_poly.entity_id
_entity_poly.type
_entity_poly.pdbx_seq_one_letter_code
_entity_poly.pdbx_strand_id
1 'polypeptide(L)'
;MTEIEEQATKMAERTATIYGGKGIVSVFEFDREGAFADKELSIKEFTIPNEEWALFVMGNRDRNSEHPTHHFDIVIGPVADDEMATQFRYFKDGIIDLEKLVSKIRFHKVSSQYFFHTDRAIKYLKPYE
;
A
#
# COMPACT_ATOMS: atom_id res chain seq x y z
N MET A 1 -0.17 6.70 1.35
CA MET A 1 1.00 7.60 1.30
C MET A 1 2.23 6.84 0.80
N THR A 2 3.26 7.55 0.35
CA THR A 2 4.56 6.99 -0.05
C THR A 2 5.66 7.87 0.51
N GLU A 3 6.80 7.28 0.85
CA GLU A 3 8.02 8.02 1.24
C GLU A 3 8.84 8.47 0.02
N ILE A 4 8.45 8.06 -1.19
CA ILE A 4 9.15 8.39 -2.43
C ILE A 4 8.53 9.66 -3.02
N GLU A 5 9.21 10.79 -2.85
CA GLU A 5 8.79 12.10 -3.35
C GLU A 5 8.42 12.07 -4.84
N GLU A 6 9.25 11.42 -5.67
CA GLU A 6 9.00 11.31 -7.11
C GLU A 6 7.66 10.61 -7.43
N GLN A 7 7.29 9.57 -6.67
CA GLN A 7 6.00 8.89 -6.82
C GLN A 7 4.84 9.81 -6.42
N ALA A 8 4.99 10.56 -5.33
CA ALA A 8 3.98 11.50 -4.85
C ALA A 8 3.75 12.63 -5.87
N THR A 9 4.82 13.21 -6.40
CA THR A 9 4.78 14.27 -7.42
C THR A 9 4.11 13.78 -8.70
N LYS A 10 4.52 12.62 -9.23
CA LYS A 10 3.90 12.01 -10.42
C LYS A 10 2.40 11.75 -10.21
N MET A 11 2.00 11.31 -9.02
CA MET A 11 0.59 11.08 -8.69
C MET A 11 -0.19 12.39 -8.66
N ALA A 12 0.37 13.46 -8.07
CA ALA A 12 -0.24 14.77 -8.01
C ALA A 12 -0.42 15.39 -9.41
N GLU A 13 0.60 15.32 -10.26
CA GLU A 13 0.57 15.79 -11.65
C GLU A 13 -0.46 15.03 -12.49
N ARG A 14 -0.47 13.69 -12.37
CA ARG A 14 -1.44 12.83 -13.05
C ARG A 14 -2.86 13.18 -12.64
N THR A 15 -3.10 13.37 -11.34
CA THR A 15 -4.43 13.74 -10.81
C THR A 15 -4.89 15.09 -11.35
N ALA A 16 -4.01 16.09 -11.36
CA ALA A 16 -4.32 17.41 -11.93
C ALA A 16 -4.57 17.37 -13.44
N THR A 17 -3.90 16.48 -14.17
CA THR A 17 -4.13 16.28 -15.61
C THR A 17 -5.51 15.65 -15.87
N ILE A 18 -5.94 14.70 -15.04
CA ILE A 18 -7.23 14.00 -15.20
C ILE A 18 -8.41 14.89 -14.80
N TYR A 19 -8.29 15.60 -13.67
CA TYR A 19 -9.41 16.32 -13.06
C TYR A 19 -9.32 17.85 -13.20
N GLY A 20 -8.24 18.37 -13.78
CA GLY A 20 -7.93 19.80 -13.81
C GLY A 20 -7.31 20.32 -12.51
N GLY A 21 -6.77 21.55 -12.55
CA GLY A 21 -6.17 22.22 -11.40
C GLY A 21 -4.64 22.11 -11.33
N LYS A 22 -4.07 22.26 -10.13
CA LYS A 22 -2.62 22.19 -9.87
C LYS A 22 -2.32 20.96 -9.02
N GLY A 23 -1.30 20.19 -9.40
CA GLY A 23 -0.80 19.10 -8.58
C GLY A 23 -0.22 19.63 -7.26
N ILE A 24 -0.74 19.15 -6.14
CA ILE A 24 -0.27 19.50 -4.80
C ILE A 24 0.17 18.21 -4.11
N VAL A 25 1.38 18.22 -3.54
CA VAL A 25 1.89 17.15 -2.69
C VAL A 25 1.72 17.59 -1.24
N SER A 26 0.98 16.82 -0.45
CA SER A 26 0.89 17.02 1.00
C SER A 26 1.96 16.17 1.68
N VAL A 27 2.72 16.78 2.59
CA VAL A 27 3.83 16.14 3.31
C VAL A 27 3.48 16.07 4.78
N PHE A 28 3.77 14.93 5.39
CA PHE A 28 3.53 14.66 6.80
C PHE A 28 4.74 13.97 7.40
N GLU A 29 5.04 14.30 8.64
CA GLU A 29 5.95 13.53 9.49
C GLU A 29 5.17 12.40 10.15
N PHE A 30 5.70 11.17 10.08
CA PHE A 30 5.12 10.00 10.75
C PHE A 30 5.94 9.67 12.00
N ASP A 31 5.32 9.78 13.18
CA ASP A 31 5.88 9.34 14.46
C ASP A 31 5.89 7.80 14.54
N ARG A 32 6.84 7.20 13.81
CA ARG A 32 6.99 5.74 13.71
C ARG A 32 7.34 5.13 15.07
N GLU A 33 8.21 5.76 15.86
CA GLU A 33 8.58 5.23 17.17
C GLU A 33 7.38 5.21 18.12
N GLY A 34 6.61 6.29 18.20
CA GLY A 34 5.38 6.36 18.99
C GLY A 34 4.34 5.35 18.53
N ALA A 35 4.15 5.20 17.22
CA ALA A 35 3.18 4.26 16.65
C ALA A 35 3.54 2.80 16.97
N PHE A 36 4.81 2.41 16.83
CA PHE A 36 5.26 1.05 17.11
C PHE A 36 5.36 0.75 18.63
N ALA A 37 5.41 1.78 19.47
CA ALA A 37 5.36 1.63 20.93
C ALA A 37 3.93 1.52 21.49
N ASP A 38 2.91 1.95 20.74
CA ASP A 38 1.50 1.85 21.15
C ASP A 38 0.98 0.41 21.00
N LYS A 39 0.67 -0.22 22.14
CA LYS A 39 0.17 -1.59 22.20
C LYS A 39 -1.28 -1.73 21.73
N GLU A 40 -2.03 -0.64 21.70
CA GLU A 40 -3.41 -0.66 21.21
C GLU A 40 -3.45 -0.56 19.69
N LEU A 41 -2.38 -0.06 19.05
CA LEU A 41 -2.29 0.13 17.60
C LEU A 41 -1.85 -1.17 16.91
N SER A 42 -2.68 -1.67 16.00
CA SER A 42 -2.40 -2.86 15.21
C SER A 42 -1.71 -2.49 13.90
N ILE A 43 -0.43 -2.80 13.79
CA ILE A 43 0.40 -2.50 12.60
C ILE A 43 0.76 -3.79 11.87
N LYS A 44 0.55 -3.82 10.55
CA LYS A 44 1.05 -4.88 9.66
C LYS A 44 2.13 -4.33 8.74
N GLU A 45 3.34 -4.86 8.86
CA GLU A 45 4.47 -4.51 8.00
C GLU A 45 4.87 -5.70 7.11
N PHE A 46 4.85 -5.48 5.80
CA PHE A 46 5.36 -6.39 4.79
C PHE A 46 6.67 -5.82 4.27
N THR A 47 7.80 -6.44 4.58
CA THR A 47 9.12 -5.99 4.10
C THR A 47 9.42 -6.47 2.68
N ILE A 48 8.74 -7.53 2.24
CA ILE A 48 8.89 -8.13 0.91
C ILE A 48 7.52 -8.55 0.36
N PRO A 49 7.33 -8.53 -0.97
CA PRO A 49 6.14 -9.06 -1.63
C PRO A 49 6.20 -10.60 -1.65
N ASN A 50 5.98 -11.22 -0.49
CA ASN A 50 5.89 -12.67 -0.36
C ASN A 50 4.46 -13.17 -0.63
N GLU A 51 4.24 -14.47 -0.44
CA GLU A 51 2.91 -15.09 -0.59
C GLU A 51 1.85 -14.44 0.30
N GLU A 52 2.18 -14.19 1.56
CA GLU A 52 1.27 -13.55 2.51
C GLU A 52 0.84 -12.16 2.03
N TRP A 53 1.78 -11.35 1.55
CA TRP A 53 1.48 -10.04 0.96
C TRP A 53 0.61 -10.17 -0.29
N ALA A 54 0.89 -11.14 -1.17
CA ALA A 54 0.10 -11.35 -2.38
C ALA A 54 -1.36 -11.68 -2.06
N LEU A 55 -1.57 -12.63 -1.13
CA LEU A 55 -2.90 -13.01 -0.67
C LEU A 55 -3.61 -11.85 0.02
N PHE A 56 -2.90 -11.07 0.84
CA PHE A 56 -3.42 -9.89 1.51
C PHE A 56 -3.92 -8.83 0.50
N VAL A 57 -3.11 -8.51 -0.51
CA VAL A 57 -3.48 -7.53 -1.54
C VAL A 57 -4.65 -8.06 -2.39
N MET A 58 -4.62 -9.34 -2.75
CA MET A 58 -5.70 -9.95 -3.52
C MET A 58 -7.04 -9.94 -2.79
N GLY A 59 -7.04 -10.22 -1.48
CA GLY A 59 -8.21 -10.14 -0.62
C GLY A 59 -8.78 -8.72 -0.58
N ASN A 60 -7.94 -7.72 -0.36
CA ASN A 60 -8.37 -6.32 -0.35
C ASN A 60 -8.76 -5.76 -1.73
N ARG A 61 -8.53 -6.50 -2.82
CA ARG A 61 -8.97 -6.16 -4.18
C ARG A 61 -10.20 -6.97 -4.63
N ASP A 62 -10.64 -7.94 -3.85
CA ASP A 62 -11.80 -8.75 -4.19
C ASP A 62 -13.09 -8.00 -3.91
N ARG A 63 -13.75 -7.54 -4.98
CA ARG A 63 -15.00 -6.77 -4.91
C ARG A 63 -16.18 -7.52 -4.30
N ASN A 64 -16.07 -8.84 -4.12
CA ASN A 64 -17.10 -9.65 -3.50
C ASN A 64 -16.93 -9.76 -1.98
N SER A 65 -15.81 -9.28 -1.45
CA SER A 65 -15.50 -9.28 -0.02
C SER A 65 -15.91 -7.97 0.65
N GLU A 66 -16.25 -8.02 1.93
CA GLU A 66 -16.39 -6.81 2.74
C GLU A 66 -15.00 -6.17 2.95
N HIS A 67 -14.92 -4.85 2.80
CA HIS A 67 -13.65 -4.12 2.83
C HIS A 67 -13.56 -3.15 4.02
N PRO A 68 -12.38 -3.03 4.66
CA PRO A 68 -11.16 -3.80 4.40
C PRO A 68 -11.26 -5.25 4.89
N THR A 69 -10.50 -6.16 4.29
CA THR A 69 -10.50 -7.60 4.69
C THR A 69 -9.61 -7.86 5.91
N HIS A 70 -9.31 -6.84 6.72
CA HIS A 70 -8.39 -6.88 7.85
C HIS A 70 -8.78 -5.86 8.93
N HIS A 71 -8.14 -5.96 10.10
CA HIS A 71 -8.38 -5.05 11.23
C HIS A 71 -7.18 -4.18 11.60
N PHE A 72 -6.09 -4.23 10.82
CA PHE A 72 -4.92 -3.37 11.05
C PHE A 72 -5.26 -1.88 10.94
N ASP A 73 -4.76 -1.10 11.89
CA ASP A 73 -4.82 0.36 11.90
C ASP A 73 -3.84 0.96 10.89
N ILE A 74 -2.66 0.35 10.75
CA ILE A 74 -1.62 0.75 9.79
C ILE A 74 -1.17 -0.49 9.00
N VAL A 75 -1.08 -0.33 7.68
CA VAL A 75 -0.45 -1.31 6.80
C VAL A 75 0.71 -0.64 6.06
N ILE A 76 1.90 -1.23 6.18
CA ILE A 76 3.13 -0.77 5.55
C ILE A 76 3.64 -1.89 4.64
N GLY A 77 3.98 -1.58 3.39
CA GLY A 77 4.61 -2.57 2.53
C GLY A 77 4.73 -2.18 1.07
N PRO A 78 5.08 -3.13 0.18
CA PRO A 78 5.25 -2.88 -1.24
C PRO A 78 4.00 -2.25 -1.88
N VAL A 79 4.19 -1.27 -2.78
CA VAL A 79 3.13 -0.80 -3.67
C VAL A 79 2.74 -1.92 -4.64
N ALA A 80 1.45 -2.25 -4.68
CA ALA A 80 0.89 -3.12 -5.71
C ALA A 80 0.54 -2.31 -6.98
N ASP A 81 1.53 -2.07 -7.83
CA ASP A 81 1.38 -1.29 -9.07
C ASP A 81 0.58 -2.05 -10.17
N ASP A 82 0.55 -1.48 -11.38
CA ASP A 82 -0.16 -2.03 -12.54
C ASP A 82 0.44 -3.36 -13.02
N GLU A 83 1.74 -3.56 -12.84
CA GLU A 83 2.40 -4.84 -13.15
C GLU A 83 1.95 -5.92 -12.17
N MET A 84 1.90 -5.61 -10.87
CA MET A 84 1.37 -6.49 -9.84
C MET A 84 -0.11 -6.82 -10.11
N ALA A 85 -0.92 -5.83 -10.49
CA ALA A 85 -2.32 -6.04 -10.87
C ALA A 85 -2.45 -7.05 -12.02
N THR A 86 -1.55 -6.99 -13.00
CA THR A 86 -1.51 -7.92 -14.12
C THR A 86 -1.16 -9.34 -13.69
N GLN A 87 -0.16 -9.52 -12.82
CA GLN A 87 0.18 -10.86 -12.32
C GLN A 87 -0.95 -11.47 -11.48
N PHE A 88 -1.64 -10.68 -10.65
CA PHE A 88 -2.80 -11.16 -9.89
C PHE A 88 -3.95 -11.60 -10.79
N ARG A 89 -4.19 -10.91 -11.90
CA ARG A 89 -5.19 -11.33 -12.90
C ARG A 89 -4.80 -12.66 -13.54
N TYR A 90 -3.54 -12.84 -13.95
CA TYR A 90 -3.08 -14.12 -14.47
C TYR A 90 -3.25 -15.28 -13.48
N PHE A 91 -3.02 -15.04 -12.19
CA PHE A 91 -3.28 -16.03 -11.17
C PHE A 91 -4.79 -16.33 -11.02
N LYS A 92 -5.64 -15.30 -10.95
CA LYS A 92 -7.11 -15.45 -10.87
C LYS A 92 -7.69 -16.18 -12.08
N ASP A 93 -7.14 -15.95 -13.27
CA ASP A 93 -7.55 -16.58 -14.52
C ASP A 93 -6.96 -18.01 -14.70
N GLY A 94 -6.16 -18.49 -13.73
CA GLY A 94 -5.54 -19.81 -13.77
C GLY A 94 -4.37 -19.96 -14.74
N ILE A 95 -3.83 -18.85 -15.26
CA ILE A 95 -2.70 -18.82 -16.20
C ILE A 95 -1.38 -19.12 -15.49
N ILE A 96 -1.25 -18.70 -14.23
CA ILE A 96 -0.11 -19.01 -13.36
C ILE A 96 -0.62 -19.54 -12.01
N ASP A 97 0.15 -20.39 -11.35
CA ASP A 97 -0.11 -20.81 -9.97
C ASP A 97 0.51 -19.85 -8.94
N LEU A 98 0.29 -20.14 -7.66
CA LEU A 98 0.74 -19.28 -6.56
C LEU A 98 2.27 -19.24 -6.46
N GLU A 99 2.95 -20.37 -6.67
CA GLU A 99 4.42 -20.43 -6.66
C GLU A 99 5.01 -19.54 -7.76
N LYS A 100 4.42 -19.60 -8.96
CA LYS A 100 4.83 -18.76 -10.09
C LYS A 100 4.51 -17.28 -9.85
N LEU A 101 3.37 -16.96 -9.23
CA LEU A 101 3.06 -15.59 -8.83
C LEU A 101 4.11 -15.06 -7.85
N VAL A 102 4.38 -15.79 -6.76
CA VAL A 102 5.33 -15.40 -5.71
C VAL A 102 6.74 -15.24 -6.26
N SER A 103 7.19 -16.15 -7.12
CA SER A 103 8.51 -16.02 -7.76
C SER A 103 8.63 -14.75 -8.60
N LYS A 104 7.58 -14.36 -9.33
CA LYS A 104 7.60 -13.14 -10.15
C LYS A 104 7.61 -11.86 -9.31
N ILE A 105 6.75 -11.77 -8.30
CA ILE A 105 6.62 -10.54 -7.50
C ILE A 105 7.82 -10.33 -6.57
N ARG A 106 8.51 -11.39 -6.14
CA ARG A 106 9.68 -11.30 -5.23
C ARG A 106 10.85 -10.52 -5.81
N PHE A 107 11.01 -10.50 -7.13
CA PHE A 107 12.08 -9.76 -7.81
C PHE A 107 11.69 -8.31 -8.17
N HIS A 108 10.46 -7.90 -7.85
CA HIS A 108 9.98 -6.57 -8.18
C HIS A 108 10.66 -5.52 -7.30
N LYS A 109 10.90 -4.33 -7.86
CA LYS A 109 11.46 -3.22 -7.08
C LYS A 109 10.45 -2.82 -6.00
N VAL A 110 10.82 -3.02 -4.75
CA VAL A 110 9.96 -2.66 -3.61
C VAL A 110 9.95 -1.14 -3.47
N SER A 111 8.75 -0.57 -3.35
CA SER A 111 8.52 0.80 -2.90
C SER A 111 7.57 0.78 -1.72
N SER A 112 7.75 1.69 -0.77
CA SER A 112 6.98 1.67 0.47
C SER A 112 5.66 2.43 0.31
N GLN A 113 4.57 1.73 0.55
CA GLN A 113 3.23 2.29 0.73
C GLN A 113 2.87 2.25 2.21
N TYR A 114 2.29 3.36 2.68
CA TYR A 114 1.69 3.47 4.00
C TYR A 114 0.19 3.68 3.86
N PHE A 115 -0.60 2.84 4.53
CA PHE A 115 -2.05 2.95 4.64
C PHE A 115 -2.43 3.14 6.11
N PHE A 116 -3.15 4.22 6.41
CA PHE A 116 -3.65 4.56 7.73
C PHE A 116 -5.17 4.42 7.70
N HIS A 117 -5.70 3.44 8.44
CA HIS A 117 -7.11 3.03 8.35
C HIS A 117 -8.01 3.70 9.37
N THR A 118 -7.49 4.00 10.57
CA THR A 118 -8.28 4.46 11.71
C THR A 118 -7.84 5.84 12.19
N ASP A 119 -8.74 6.57 12.86
CA ASP A 119 -8.41 7.87 13.47
C ASP A 119 -7.26 7.78 14.47
N ARG A 120 -7.13 6.64 15.16
CA ARG A 120 -6.01 6.37 16.07
C ARG A 120 -4.69 6.33 15.30
N ALA A 121 -4.65 5.70 14.13
CA ALA A 121 -3.47 5.68 13.27
C ALA A 121 -3.09 7.10 12.80
N ILE A 122 -4.08 7.92 12.47
CA ILE A 122 -3.88 9.29 11.97
C ILE A 122 -3.22 10.19 13.02
N LYS A 123 -3.42 9.95 14.32
CA LYS A 123 -2.80 10.75 15.40
C LYS A 123 -1.26 10.73 15.37
N TYR A 124 -0.67 9.75 14.69
CA TYR A 124 0.78 9.65 14.53
C TYR A 124 1.31 10.40 13.30
N LEU A 125 0.44 11.04 12.52
CA LEU A 125 0.81 11.91 11.42
C LEU A 125 0.75 13.37 11.87
N LYS A 126 1.84 14.11 11.62
CA LYS A 126 1.93 15.55 11.84
C LYS A 126 2.13 16.25 10.50
N PRO A 127 1.48 17.40 10.25
CA PRO A 127 1.83 18.22 9.10
C PRO A 127 3.33 18.52 9.10
N TYR A 128 3.97 18.41 7.94
CA TYR A 128 5.37 18.82 7.79
C TYR A 128 5.41 20.35 7.68
N GLU A 129 6.07 21.02 8.64
CA GLU A 129 6.30 22.48 8.63
C GLU A 129 7.50 22.88 7.77
#